data_AF-A0A355FRE4-F1
#
_entry.id   AF-A0A355FRE4-F1
#
_cell.length_a   1.000
_cell.length_b   1.000
_cell.length_c   1.000
_cell.angle_alpha   90.00
_cell.angle_beta   90.00
_cell.angle_gamma   90.00
#
_symmetry.space_group_name_H-M   'P 1'
#
loop_
_entity.id
_entity.type
_entity.pdbx_description
1 polymer ?
#
loop_
_entity_poly.entity_id
_entity_poly.type
_entity_poly.pdbx_seq_one_letter_code
_entity_poly.pdbx_strand_id
1 'polypeptide(L)'
;MNSSTHDIIALNDLRITCLVGIHPHERITPQPLRIRIKLFFERKPGCFGASLAETVDYSFVCGDVAFVLEAGQFQLLETAAEAVAALVLMIPPADRPSIQPDGVEVTIEKPQALAGKAIPSVTILRYAHEMNYGLERNDFGHVHILHENRDCGVYLLHIPPGGKIPAHVHRQMGEAELVMSSGLELQGEPIEGGLAHFWPLDFIHQYDNPSDETRTILCVNRPKFDPADEIVVDAPREWPDSRPHRKRFFGLEQNLKA
;
A
#
# COMPACT_ATOMS: atom_id res chain seq x y z
N MET A 1 3.40 -24.21 -2.95
CA MET A 1 4.19 -24.25 -1.70
C MET A 1 3.29 -24.71 -0.55
N ASN A 2 3.83 -25.37 0.47
CA ASN A 2 3.09 -25.72 1.69
C ASN A 2 4.07 -25.95 2.86
N SER A 3 3.54 -26.25 4.06
CA SER A 3 4.32 -26.36 5.28
C SER A 3 5.30 -27.55 5.32
N SER A 4 5.28 -28.47 4.35
CA SER A 4 6.27 -29.53 4.24
C SER A 4 7.55 -29.09 3.54
N THR A 5 7.49 -28.02 2.74
CA THR A 5 8.62 -27.51 1.95
C THR A 5 9.06 -26.10 2.31
N HIS A 6 8.22 -25.33 3.02
CA HIS A 6 8.46 -23.94 3.38
C HIS A 6 8.02 -23.66 4.82
N ASP A 7 8.64 -22.69 5.47
CA ASP A 7 8.09 -22.07 6.68
C ASP A 7 7.04 -21.02 6.27
N ILE A 8 5.99 -20.84 7.09
CA ILE A 8 4.81 -20.05 6.70
C ILE A 8 4.41 -19.07 7.81
N ILE A 9 4.27 -17.80 7.44
CA ILE A 9 3.53 -16.80 8.21
C ILE A 9 2.18 -16.58 7.52
N ALA A 10 1.09 -16.60 8.28
CA ALA A 10 -0.24 -16.47 7.72
C ALA A 10 -1.09 -15.42 8.45
N LEU A 11 -1.78 -14.58 7.66
CA LEU A 11 -2.87 -13.72 8.13
C LEU A 11 -4.18 -14.40 7.74
N ASN A 12 -4.99 -14.76 8.74
CA ASN A 12 -6.27 -15.45 8.53
C ASN A 12 -7.44 -14.51 8.82
N ASP A 13 -8.44 -14.50 7.94
CA ASP A 13 -9.69 -13.72 8.09
C ASP A 13 -9.45 -12.21 8.28
N LEU A 14 -8.53 -11.63 7.50
CA LEU A 14 -8.37 -10.17 7.44
C LEU A 14 -9.62 -9.58 6.80
N ARG A 15 -10.32 -8.70 7.52
CA ARG A 15 -11.57 -8.08 7.06
C ARG A 15 -11.32 -6.65 6.68
N ILE A 16 -11.47 -6.36 5.40
CA ILE A 16 -11.26 -5.02 4.84
C ILE A 16 -12.55 -4.57 4.16
N THR A 17 -12.98 -3.34 4.42
CA THR A 17 -14.17 -2.75 3.80
C THR A 17 -13.73 -1.78 2.73
N CYS A 18 -13.99 -2.08 1.46
CA CYS A 18 -13.53 -1.29 0.32
C CYS A 18 -14.55 -1.28 -0.82
N LEU A 19 -14.36 -0.39 -1.80
CA LEU A 19 -15.12 -0.41 -3.05
C LEU A 19 -14.56 -1.52 -3.95
N VAL A 20 -15.40 -2.48 -4.33
CA VAL A 20 -14.98 -3.59 -5.18
C VAL A 20 -16.13 -4.15 -6.00
N GLY A 21 -15.93 -4.31 -7.30
CA GLY A 21 -16.94 -4.84 -8.23
C GLY A 21 -17.19 -3.93 -9.42
N ILE A 22 -18.01 -4.42 -10.35
CA ILE A 22 -18.32 -3.79 -11.64
C ILE A 22 -19.72 -3.16 -11.68
N HIS A 23 -20.63 -3.57 -10.79
CA HIS A 23 -21.98 -3.06 -10.80
C HIS A 23 -22.04 -1.64 -10.20
N PRO A 24 -22.91 -0.75 -10.70
CA PRO A 24 -22.95 0.65 -10.25
C PRO A 24 -23.08 0.84 -8.73
N HIS A 25 -23.86 -0.01 -8.06
CA HIS A 25 -24.02 0.06 -6.60
C HIS A 25 -22.72 -0.31 -5.83
N GLU A 26 -21.89 -1.18 -6.41
CA GLU A 26 -20.61 -1.61 -5.84
C GLU A 26 -19.53 -0.53 -5.97
N ARG A 27 -19.72 0.40 -6.91
CA ARG A 27 -18.82 1.54 -7.14
C ARG A 27 -19.03 2.70 -6.17
N ILE A 28 -20.10 2.67 -5.38
CA ILE A 28 -20.43 3.73 -4.41
C ILE A 28 -20.63 3.21 -2.98
N THR A 29 -20.82 1.90 -2.80
CA THR A 29 -21.05 1.30 -1.48
C THR A 29 -19.90 0.37 -1.13
N PRO A 30 -19.08 0.70 -0.11
CA PRO A 30 -18.04 -0.18 0.37
C PRO A 30 -18.61 -1.51 0.88
N GLN A 31 -17.91 -2.60 0.61
CA GLN A 31 -18.31 -3.95 0.99
C GLN A 31 -17.17 -4.65 1.72
N PRO A 32 -17.48 -5.54 2.68
CA PRO A 32 -16.45 -6.32 3.35
C PRO A 32 -15.90 -7.40 2.41
N LEU A 33 -14.58 -7.46 2.31
CA LEU A 33 -13.82 -8.59 1.81
C LEU A 33 -13.25 -9.39 2.99
N ARG A 34 -13.04 -10.69 2.79
CA ARG A 34 -12.25 -11.53 3.70
C ARG A 34 -11.02 -12.02 2.98
N ILE A 35 -9.85 -11.71 3.53
CA ILE A 35 -8.57 -12.00 2.93
C ILE A 35 -7.83 -13.01 3.79
N ARG A 36 -7.24 -14.02 3.14
CA ARG A 36 -6.22 -14.89 3.74
C ARG A 36 -4.94 -14.74 2.95
N ILE A 37 -3.83 -14.52 3.65
CA ILE A 37 -2.49 -14.41 3.07
C ILE A 37 -1.61 -15.46 3.73
N LYS A 38 -0.89 -16.23 2.93
CA LYS A 38 0.21 -17.09 3.39
C LYS A 38 1.49 -16.66 2.71
N LEU A 39 2.45 -16.20 3.50
CA LEU A 39 3.80 -15.86 3.08
C LEU A 39 4.66 -17.10 3.26
N PHE A 40 5.35 -17.52 2.20
CA PHE A 40 6.22 -18.69 2.21
C PHE A 40 7.68 -18.26 2.24
N PHE A 41 8.47 -18.93 3.06
CA PHE A 41 9.90 -18.69 3.22
C PHE A 41 10.67 -20.00 3.14
N GLU A 42 11.94 -19.89 2.75
CA GLU A 42 12.89 -20.99 2.77
C GLU A 42 12.89 -21.63 4.15
N ARG A 43 12.79 -22.96 4.16
CA ARG A 43 12.70 -23.73 5.38
C ARG A 43 14.00 -23.65 6.19
N LYS A 44 13.92 -23.13 7.42
CA LYS A 44 15.06 -22.96 8.33
C LYS A 44 14.78 -23.60 9.70
N PRO A 45 14.86 -24.94 9.82
CA PRO A 45 14.55 -25.65 11.06
C PRO A 45 15.39 -25.13 12.23
N GLY A 46 14.74 -24.66 13.30
CA GLY A 46 15.40 -24.11 14.48
C GLY A 46 15.87 -22.66 14.37
N CYS A 47 15.76 -22.03 13.18
CA CYS A 47 16.23 -20.67 12.93
C CYS A 47 15.17 -19.74 12.31
N PHE A 48 13.95 -20.22 12.05
CA PHE A 48 12.87 -19.39 11.52
C PHE A 48 12.44 -18.31 12.52
N GLY A 49 12.64 -17.03 12.16
CA GLY A 49 12.25 -15.88 13.00
C GLY A 49 13.18 -15.59 14.18
N ALA A 50 14.47 -15.95 14.10
CA ALA A 50 15.45 -15.69 15.17
C ALA A 50 15.77 -14.19 15.37
N SER A 51 15.39 -13.32 14.43
CA SER A 51 15.48 -11.86 14.54
C SER A 51 14.35 -11.15 13.77
N LEU A 52 14.11 -9.87 14.09
CA LEU A 52 13.16 -9.04 13.34
C LEU A 52 13.54 -8.86 11.86
N ALA A 53 14.84 -8.89 11.55
CA ALA A 53 15.35 -8.81 10.18
C ALA A 53 15.14 -10.12 9.38
N GLU A 54 14.92 -11.24 10.06
CA GLU A 54 14.70 -12.56 9.45
C GLU A 54 13.23 -12.99 9.52
N THR A 55 12.32 -12.05 9.78
CA THR A 55 10.89 -12.27 9.84
C THR A 55 10.13 -11.10 9.23
N VAL A 56 8.83 -11.30 9.09
CA VAL A 56 7.91 -10.29 8.60
C VAL A 56 7.08 -9.76 9.77
N ASP A 57 7.05 -8.45 9.92
CA ASP A 57 6.07 -7.80 10.78
C ASP A 57 4.70 -7.87 10.10
N TYR A 58 3.85 -8.77 10.57
CA TYR A 58 2.52 -8.96 10.02
C TYR A 58 1.57 -7.78 10.30
N SER A 59 1.87 -6.90 11.26
CA SER A 59 1.09 -5.67 11.48
C SER A 59 1.28 -4.70 10.31
N PHE A 60 2.50 -4.67 9.78
CA PHE A 60 2.88 -3.89 8.60
C PHE A 60 2.26 -4.44 7.33
N VAL A 61 2.36 -5.75 7.09
CA VAL A 61 1.68 -6.41 5.96
C VAL A 61 0.17 -6.19 6.02
N CYS A 62 -0.44 -6.31 7.20
CA CYS A 62 -1.87 -6.08 7.40
C CYS A 62 -2.27 -4.65 6.98
N GLY A 63 -1.52 -3.65 7.45
CA GLY A 63 -1.79 -2.24 7.16
C GLY A 63 -1.60 -1.88 5.69
N ASP A 64 -0.52 -2.35 5.06
CA ASP A 64 -0.24 -2.08 3.64
C ASP A 64 -1.31 -2.70 2.73
N VAL A 65 -1.70 -3.94 3.00
CA VAL A 65 -2.76 -4.65 2.27
C VAL A 65 -4.10 -3.95 2.44
N ALA A 66 -4.44 -3.55 3.68
CA ALA A 66 -5.65 -2.78 3.95
C ALA A 66 -5.66 -1.46 3.18
N PHE A 67 -4.55 -0.72 3.18
CA PHE A 67 -4.43 0.53 2.44
C PHE A 67 -4.63 0.34 0.94
N VAL A 68 -3.92 -0.61 0.31
CA VAL A 68 -4.02 -0.85 -1.14
C VAL A 68 -5.43 -1.29 -1.53
N LEU A 69 -6.06 -2.19 -0.77
CA LEU A 69 -7.43 -2.65 -1.06
C LEU A 69 -8.47 -1.53 -0.91
N GLU A 70 -8.32 -0.66 0.10
CA GLU A 70 -9.21 0.48 0.28
C GLU A 70 -9.00 1.58 -0.78
N ALA A 71 -7.74 1.91 -1.09
CA ALA A 71 -7.39 3.00 -2.00
C ALA A 71 -7.57 2.64 -3.48
N GLY A 72 -7.36 1.38 -3.85
CA GLY A 72 -7.33 0.92 -5.26
C GLY A 72 -8.70 0.79 -5.93
N GLN A 73 -9.79 0.68 -5.16
CA GLN A 73 -11.17 0.59 -5.67
C GLN A 73 -11.35 -0.43 -6.82
N PHE A 74 -10.81 -1.63 -6.68
CA PHE A 74 -10.71 -2.62 -7.75
C PHE A 74 -12.06 -3.00 -8.38
N GLN A 75 -12.06 -3.32 -9.68
CA GLN A 75 -13.27 -3.85 -10.32
C GLN A 75 -13.43 -5.36 -10.12
N LEU A 76 -12.31 -6.08 -10.04
CA LEU A 76 -12.24 -7.54 -10.00
C LEU A 76 -11.48 -8.01 -8.75
N LEU A 77 -11.82 -9.19 -8.23
CA LEU A 77 -11.08 -9.79 -7.12
C LEU A 77 -9.70 -10.27 -7.58
N GLU A 78 -9.60 -10.66 -8.84
CA GLU A 78 -8.38 -11.09 -9.52
C GLU A 78 -7.36 -9.96 -9.54
N THR A 79 -7.76 -8.75 -9.97
CA THR A 79 -6.85 -7.61 -10.02
C THR A 79 -6.44 -7.12 -8.64
N ALA A 80 -7.34 -7.20 -7.66
CA ALA A 80 -7.04 -6.94 -6.26
C ALA A 80 -6.02 -7.95 -5.70
N ALA A 81 -6.19 -9.23 -6.02
CA ALA A 81 -5.29 -10.29 -5.56
C ALA A 81 -3.87 -10.13 -6.15
N GLU A 82 -3.74 -9.80 -7.45
CA GLU A 82 -2.43 -9.51 -8.06
C GLU A 82 -1.75 -8.31 -7.41
N ALA A 83 -2.48 -7.22 -7.15
CA ALA A 83 -1.91 -6.04 -6.49
C ALA A 83 -1.40 -6.35 -5.07
N VAL A 84 -2.17 -7.14 -4.31
CA VAL A 84 -1.75 -7.63 -2.98
C VAL A 84 -0.52 -8.52 -3.09
N ALA A 85 -0.48 -9.44 -4.06
CA ALA A 85 0.68 -10.31 -4.25
C ALA A 85 1.95 -9.54 -4.63
N ALA A 86 1.85 -8.57 -5.53
CA ALA A 86 2.96 -7.71 -5.93
C ALA A 86 3.47 -6.85 -4.75
N LEU A 87 2.54 -6.30 -3.95
CA LEU A 87 2.88 -5.53 -2.76
C LEU A 87 3.67 -6.36 -1.73
N VAL A 88 3.16 -7.53 -1.35
CA VAL A 88 3.77 -8.33 -0.27
C VAL A 88 5.03 -9.09 -0.70
N LEU A 89 5.25 -9.24 -2.00
CA LEU A 89 6.47 -9.81 -2.58
C LEU A 89 7.49 -8.74 -2.99
N MET A 90 7.25 -7.46 -2.73
CA MET A 90 8.22 -6.42 -3.06
C MET A 90 9.51 -6.60 -2.26
N ILE A 91 10.62 -6.09 -2.77
CA ILE A 91 11.85 -6.01 -1.98
C ILE A 91 11.57 -5.01 -0.85
N PRO A 92 11.72 -5.40 0.44
CA PRO A 92 11.43 -4.52 1.55
C PRO A 92 12.27 -3.24 1.48
N PRO A 93 11.67 -2.06 1.70
CA PRO A 93 12.41 -0.82 1.65
C PRO A 93 13.33 -0.70 2.87
N ALA A 94 14.44 0.02 2.69
CA ALA A 94 15.50 0.10 3.71
C ALA A 94 15.05 0.71 5.05
N ASP A 95 14.06 1.60 5.01
CA ASP A 95 13.46 2.25 6.19
C ASP A 95 12.39 1.40 6.88
N ARG A 96 12.08 0.22 6.32
CA ARG A 96 11.24 -0.80 6.94
C ARG A 96 11.82 -2.20 6.71
N PRO A 97 12.99 -2.51 7.33
CA PRO A 97 13.69 -3.77 7.10
C PRO A 97 12.81 -4.98 7.42
N SER A 98 12.77 -5.93 6.49
CA SER A 98 12.09 -7.21 6.62
C SER A 98 12.71 -8.23 5.66
N ILE A 99 12.35 -9.50 5.79
CA ILE A 99 12.71 -10.54 4.82
C ILE A 99 11.67 -10.59 3.70
N GLN A 100 12.12 -10.62 2.45
CA GLN A 100 11.25 -10.85 1.31
C GLN A 100 10.74 -12.30 1.33
N PRO A 101 9.43 -12.56 1.23
CA PRO A 101 8.90 -13.92 1.07
C PRO A 101 9.31 -14.52 -0.28
N ASP A 102 9.57 -15.83 -0.33
CA ASP A 102 9.82 -16.55 -1.59
C ASP A 102 8.56 -16.66 -2.46
N GLY A 103 7.40 -16.58 -1.83
CA GLY A 103 6.12 -16.50 -2.50
C GLY A 103 4.95 -16.23 -1.57
N VAL A 104 3.77 -16.04 -2.16
CA VAL A 104 2.54 -15.74 -1.44
C VAL A 104 1.34 -16.46 -2.05
N GLU A 105 0.48 -17.01 -1.19
CA GLU A 105 -0.88 -17.41 -1.54
C GLU A 105 -1.85 -16.36 -0.99
N VAL A 106 -2.59 -15.71 -1.90
CA VAL A 106 -3.62 -14.72 -1.55
C VAL A 106 -4.97 -15.31 -1.88
N THR A 107 -5.87 -15.36 -0.91
CA THR A 107 -7.29 -15.67 -1.12
C THR A 107 -8.13 -14.48 -0.75
N ILE A 108 -9.00 -14.04 -1.64
CA ILE A 108 -9.97 -12.95 -1.39
C ILE A 108 -11.37 -13.50 -1.60
N GLU A 109 -12.18 -13.47 -0.56
CA GLU A 109 -13.59 -13.81 -0.58
C GLU A 109 -14.44 -12.53 -0.55
N LYS A 110 -15.58 -12.55 -1.24
CA LYS A 110 -16.57 -11.46 -1.23
C LYS A 110 -17.91 -11.95 -0.67
N PRO A 111 -18.08 -12.00 0.67
CA PRO A 111 -19.22 -12.65 1.32
C PRO A 111 -20.60 -12.14 0.92
N GLN A 112 -20.70 -10.87 0.49
CA GLN A 112 -21.97 -10.22 0.20
C GLN A 112 -22.35 -10.23 -1.30
N ALA A 113 -21.51 -10.78 -2.18
CA ALA A 113 -21.70 -10.67 -3.63
C ALA A 113 -22.97 -11.34 -4.17
N LEU A 114 -23.38 -12.48 -3.60
CA LEU A 114 -24.40 -13.36 -4.19
C LEU A 114 -25.65 -13.52 -3.31
N ALA A 115 -25.97 -12.51 -2.49
CA ALA A 115 -27.15 -12.49 -1.63
C ALA A 115 -27.31 -13.78 -0.77
N GLY A 116 -26.19 -14.27 -0.23
CA GLY A 116 -26.16 -15.47 0.63
C GLY A 116 -26.26 -16.82 -0.10
N LYS A 117 -26.39 -16.84 -1.43
CA LYS A 117 -26.44 -18.10 -2.21
C LYS A 117 -25.10 -18.83 -2.22
N ALA A 118 -24.00 -18.07 -2.25
CA ALA A 118 -22.63 -18.55 -2.18
C ALA A 118 -21.70 -17.40 -1.81
N ILE A 119 -20.48 -17.74 -1.39
CA ILE A 119 -19.39 -16.78 -1.20
C ILE A 119 -18.39 -17.00 -2.34
N PRO A 120 -18.32 -16.10 -3.35
CA PRO A 120 -17.28 -16.20 -4.35
C PRO A 120 -15.92 -15.87 -3.76
N SER A 121 -14.89 -16.55 -4.25
CA SER A 121 -13.51 -16.37 -3.83
C SER A 121 -12.54 -16.52 -5.00
N VAL A 122 -11.46 -15.75 -4.99
CA VAL A 122 -10.29 -15.93 -5.86
C VAL A 122 -9.11 -16.32 -5.00
N THR A 123 -8.33 -17.32 -5.46
CA THR A 123 -7.05 -17.70 -4.84
C THR A 123 -5.96 -17.69 -5.89
N ILE A 124 -4.85 -17.01 -5.63
CA ILE A 124 -3.65 -17.02 -6.47
C ILE A 124 -2.43 -17.42 -5.65
N LEU A 125 -1.45 -18.01 -6.33
CA LEU A 125 -0.10 -18.27 -5.82
C LEU A 125 0.89 -17.56 -6.73
N ARG A 126 1.77 -16.74 -6.15
CA ARG A 126 2.85 -16.05 -6.86
C ARG A 126 4.17 -16.27 -6.14
N TYR A 127 5.26 -16.27 -6.90
CA TYR A 127 6.62 -16.35 -6.38
C TYR A 127 7.35 -15.02 -6.57
N ALA A 128 8.26 -14.68 -5.66
CA ALA A 128 9.02 -13.44 -5.75
C ALA A 128 9.82 -13.32 -7.07
N HIS A 129 10.35 -14.43 -7.57
CA HIS A 129 11.09 -14.46 -8.85
C HIS A 129 10.22 -14.24 -10.09
N GLU A 130 8.90 -14.33 -9.97
CA GLU A 130 7.97 -14.00 -11.07
C GLU A 130 7.67 -12.49 -11.13
N MET A 131 7.97 -11.75 -10.06
CA MET A 131 7.66 -10.33 -9.96
C MET A 131 8.65 -9.52 -10.77
N ASN A 132 8.13 -8.62 -11.59
CA ASN A 132 8.91 -7.68 -12.38
C ASN A 132 8.44 -6.26 -12.10
N TYR A 133 9.11 -5.59 -11.16
CA TYR A 133 8.78 -4.23 -10.77
C TYR A 133 9.42 -3.23 -11.74
N GLY A 134 8.65 -2.23 -12.16
CA GLY A 134 9.20 -1.10 -12.89
C GLY A 134 10.04 -0.23 -11.97
N LEU A 135 11.01 0.49 -12.53
CA LEU A 135 11.81 1.48 -11.81
C LEU A 135 11.85 2.77 -12.64
N GLU A 136 11.27 3.82 -12.09
CA GLU A 136 11.36 5.16 -12.64
C GLU A 136 12.24 6.04 -11.75
N ARG A 137 13.00 6.93 -12.37
CA ARG A 137 13.79 7.94 -11.66
C ARG A 137 13.26 9.29 -12.05
N ASN A 138 13.01 10.12 -11.05
CA ASN A 138 12.44 11.45 -11.21
C ASN A 138 13.23 12.45 -10.37
N ASP A 139 12.80 13.71 -10.40
CA ASP A 139 13.53 14.80 -9.76
C ASP A 139 13.54 14.68 -8.22
N PHE A 140 12.56 13.99 -7.63
CA PHE A 140 12.50 13.79 -6.18
C PHE A 140 13.23 12.54 -5.69
N GLY A 141 13.54 11.58 -6.56
CA GLY A 141 14.11 10.29 -6.17
C GLY A 141 13.86 9.18 -7.18
N HIS A 142 13.32 8.06 -6.71
CA HIS A 142 12.92 6.97 -7.59
C HIS A 142 11.63 6.30 -7.12
N VAL A 143 10.95 5.64 -8.06
CA VAL A 143 9.66 5.01 -7.84
C VAL A 143 9.74 3.58 -8.34
N HIS A 144 9.44 2.62 -7.46
CA HIS A 144 9.14 1.26 -7.89
C HIS A 144 7.66 1.16 -8.28
N ILE A 145 7.40 0.73 -9.51
CA ILE A 145 6.05 0.43 -10.00
C ILE A 145 5.75 -1.01 -9.60
N LEU A 146 4.93 -1.18 -8.56
CA LEU A 146 4.61 -2.51 -8.03
C LEU A 146 3.50 -3.19 -8.84
N HIS A 147 2.49 -2.40 -9.23
CA HIS A 147 1.33 -2.90 -9.96
C HIS A 147 0.70 -1.78 -10.78
N GLU A 148 0.28 -2.06 -12.00
CA GLU A 148 -0.56 -1.15 -12.80
C GLU A 148 -1.62 -1.94 -13.57
N ASN A 149 -2.83 -1.42 -13.55
CA ASN A 149 -3.89 -1.87 -14.44
C ASN A 149 -4.82 -0.70 -14.80
N ARG A 150 -6.02 -1.01 -15.28
CA ARG A 150 -7.05 0.01 -15.60
C ARG A 150 -7.74 0.59 -14.36
N ASP A 151 -7.70 -0.09 -13.23
CA ASP A 151 -8.36 0.31 -11.99
C ASP A 151 -7.47 1.27 -11.19
N CYS A 152 -6.20 0.90 -10.99
CA CYS A 152 -5.25 1.65 -10.18
C CYS A 152 -3.80 1.37 -10.56
N GLY A 153 -2.91 2.24 -10.09
CA GLY A 153 -1.47 2.01 -10.00
C GLY A 153 -1.05 1.97 -8.53
N VAL A 154 -0.08 1.13 -8.19
CA VAL A 154 0.51 1.01 -6.86
C VAL A 154 2.01 1.24 -6.98
N TYR A 155 2.52 2.21 -6.24
CA TYR A 155 3.86 2.75 -6.38
C TYR A 155 4.54 2.85 -5.03
N LEU A 156 5.82 2.49 -4.98
CA LEU A 156 6.66 2.72 -3.81
C LEU A 156 7.63 3.85 -4.12
N LEU A 157 7.39 5.01 -3.52
CA LEU A 157 8.15 6.23 -3.74
C LEU A 157 9.31 6.24 -2.74
N HIS A 158 10.53 6.41 -3.24
CA HIS A 158 11.74 6.49 -2.44
C HIS A 158 12.28 7.91 -2.49
N ILE A 159 12.16 8.61 -1.36
CA ILE A 159 12.61 10.00 -1.20
C ILE A 159 14.01 9.94 -0.53
N PRO A 160 15.09 10.34 -1.22
CA PRO A 160 16.44 10.30 -0.67
C PRO A 160 16.61 11.31 0.48
N PRO A 161 17.70 11.23 1.26
CA PRO A 161 18.04 12.22 2.28
C PRO A 161 18.03 13.66 1.73
N GLY A 162 17.32 14.57 2.39
CA GLY A 162 17.15 15.96 1.94
C GLY A 162 16.28 16.14 0.68
N GLY A 163 15.72 15.04 0.15
CA GLY A 163 14.82 15.06 -0.99
C GLY A 163 13.42 15.54 -0.63
N LYS A 164 12.61 15.83 -1.65
CA LYS A 164 11.22 16.24 -1.48
C LYS A 164 10.36 15.89 -2.69
N ILE A 165 9.12 15.46 -2.46
CA ILE A 165 8.09 15.43 -3.49
C ILE A 165 7.52 16.85 -3.57
N PRO A 166 7.69 17.59 -4.68
CA PRO A 166 7.26 18.97 -4.78
C PRO A 166 5.78 19.18 -4.49
N ALA A 167 5.41 20.41 -4.12
CA ALA A 167 4.01 20.79 -3.97
C ALA A 167 3.27 20.54 -5.30
N HIS A 168 2.22 19.73 -5.26
CA HIS A 168 1.48 19.34 -6.46
C HIS A 168 0.00 19.13 -6.16
N VAL A 169 -0.80 19.08 -7.23
CA VAL A 169 -2.24 18.77 -7.21
C VAL A 169 -2.58 17.82 -8.35
N HIS A 170 -3.62 17.01 -8.16
CA HIS A 170 -4.25 16.21 -9.21
C HIS A 170 -5.69 16.70 -9.44
N ARG A 171 -6.12 16.78 -10.71
CA ARG A 171 -7.45 17.31 -11.08
C ARG A 171 -8.44 16.24 -11.52
N GLN A 172 -7.94 15.06 -11.88
CA GLN A 172 -8.74 13.97 -12.41
C GLN A 172 -8.42 12.65 -11.70
N MET A 173 -7.13 12.36 -11.54
CA MET A 173 -6.64 11.16 -10.91
C MET A 173 -6.80 11.25 -9.40
N GLY A 174 -7.47 10.27 -8.80
CA GLY A 174 -7.51 10.17 -7.35
C GLY A 174 -6.18 9.64 -6.83
N GLU A 175 -5.75 10.13 -5.68
CA GLU A 175 -4.53 9.70 -5.04
C GLU A 175 -4.79 9.32 -3.58
N ALA A 176 -4.01 8.36 -3.10
CA ALA A 176 -3.83 8.13 -1.70
C ALA A 176 -2.39 7.73 -1.42
N GLU A 177 -1.83 8.19 -0.31
CA GLU A 177 -0.43 8.00 0.03
C GLU A 177 -0.27 7.59 1.49
N LEU A 178 0.38 6.46 1.72
CA LEU A 178 0.68 5.91 3.04
C LEU A 178 2.16 6.11 3.37
N VAL A 179 2.44 6.84 4.44
CA VAL A 179 3.80 7.00 4.97
C VAL A 179 4.23 5.68 5.61
N MET A 180 5.28 5.04 5.07
CA MET A 180 5.67 3.69 5.49
C MET A 180 6.49 3.66 6.77
N SER A 181 7.27 4.72 7.03
CA SER A 181 8.12 4.90 8.20
C SER A 181 8.15 6.37 8.63
N SER A 182 8.48 6.63 9.91
CA SER A 182 8.59 8.00 10.41
C SER A 182 9.88 8.68 9.92
N GLY A 183 9.86 10.02 9.89
CA GLY A 183 11.02 10.84 9.48
C GLY A 183 10.78 11.69 8.24
N LEU A 184 9.57 11.63 7.68
CA LEU A 184 9.08 12.61 6.71
C LEU A 184 8.38 13.78 7.41
N GLU A 185 8.29 14.88 6.68
CA GLU A 185 7.41 16.00 6.96
C GLU A 185 6.34 16.08 5.86
N LEU A 186 5.09 16.33 6.24
CA LEU A 186 3.98 16.63 5.35
C LEU A 186 3.63 18.11 5.53
N GLN A 187 3.75 18.90 4.47
CA GLN A 187 3.48 20.35 4.51
C GLN A 187 4.32 21.10 5.57
N GLY A 188 5.55 20.64 5.80
CA GLY A 188 6.48 21.21 6.79
C GLY A 188 6.25 20.77 8.24
N GLU A 189 5.32 19.84 8.49
CA GLU A 189 5.06 19.28 9.83
C GLU A 189 5.43 17.79 9.88
N PRO A 190 6.06 17.29 10.94
CA PRO A 190 6.41 15.88 11.06
C PRO A 190 5.21 14.94 10.89
N ILE A 191 5.38 13.87 10.12
CA ILE A 191 4.35 12.83 9.93
C ILE A 191 4.85 11.46 10.39
N GLU A 192 4.00 10.76 11.13
CA GLU A 192 4.29 9.41 11.62
C GLU A 192 4.05 8.35 10.54
N GLY A 193 4.87 7.29 10.59
CA GLY A 193 4.59 6.05 9.85
C GLY A 193 3.20 5.48 10.18
N GLY A 194 2.55 4.90 9.18
CA GLY A 194 1.24 4.27 9.29
C GLY A 194 0.06 5.22 9.08
N LEU A 195 0.31 6.52 8.87
CA LEU A 195 -0.70 7.47 8.43
C LEU A 195 -0.74 7.54 6.91
N ALA A 196 -1.92 7.32 6.36
CA ALA A 196 -2.22 7.59 4.97
C ALA A 196 -3.09 8.83 4.82
N HIS A 197 -3.01 9.47 3.65
CA HIS A 197 -3.91 10.54 3.24
C HIS A 197 -4.63 10.12 1.95
N PHE A 198 -5.94 10.39 1.88
CA PHE A 198 -6.76 10.21 0.69
C PHE A 198 -7.07 11.58 0.12
N TRP A 199 -6.27 12.02 -0.86
CA TRP A 199 -6.29 13.39 -1.33
C TRP A 199 -7.54 13.67 -2.16
N PRO A 200 -8.32 14.72 -1.81
CA PRO A 200 -9.30 15.29 -2.73
C PRO A 200 -8.62 15.82 -3.98
N LEU A 201 -9.37 15.88 -5.08
CA LEU A 201 -8.92 16.62 -6.26
C LEU A 201 -8.64 18.09 -5.89
N ASP A 202 -7.65 18.67 -6.56
CA ASP A 202 -7.14 20.02 -6.32
C ASP A 202 -6.54 20.24 -4.90
N PHE A 203 -6.36 19.20 -4.09
CA PHE A 203 -5.72 19.34 -2.77
C PHE A 203 -4.20 19.40 -2.90
N ILE A 204 -3.65 20.58 -2.65
CA ILE A 204 -2.20 20.82 -2.68
C ILE A 204 -1.54 20.21 -1.45
N HIS A 205 -0.48 19.42 -1.67
CA HIS A 205 0.30 18.82 -0.60
C HIS A 205 1.76 18.63 -1.05
N GLN A 206 2.65 18.41 -0.08
CA GLN A 206 4.09 18.25 -0.28
C GLN A 206 4.66 17.34 0.80
N TYR A 207 5.63 16.49 0.43
CA TYR A 207 6.44 15.75 1.37
C TYR A 207 7.90 16.17 1.30
N ASP A 208 8.52 16.32 2.46
CA ASP A 208 9.95 16.58 2.59
C ASP A 208 10.59 15.46 3.42
N ASN A 209 11.80 15.04 3.04
CA ASN A 209 12.60 14.12 3.81
C ASN A 209 13.77 14.86 4.46
N PRO A 210 13.59 15.43 5.67
CA PRO A 210 14.68 16.11 6.39
C PRO A 210 15.71 15.15 7.00
N SER A 211 15.46 13.84 6.96
CA SER A 211 16.35 12.84 7.56
C SER A 211 17.59 12.56 6.72
N ASP A 212 18.55 11.85 7.31
CA ASP A 212 19.80 11.40 6.69
C ASP A 212 19.68 10.04 5.98
N GLU A 213 18.48 9.47 5.95
CA GLU A 213 18.17 8.19 5.32
C GLU A 213 17.05 8.32 4.29
N THR A 214 16.98 7.40 3.34
CA THR A 214 15.83 7.32 2.43
C THR A 214 14.56 6.99 3.22
N ARG A 215 13.46 7.63 2.86
CA ARG A 215 12.13 7.35 3.41
C ARG A 215 11.16 7.00 2.29
N THR A 216 10.17 6.17 2.62
CA THR A 216 9.24 5.64 1.63
C THR A 216 7.78 6.00 1.87
N ILE A 217 7.08 6.22 0.75
CA ILE A 217 5.62 6.38 0.68
C ILE A 217 5.08 5.30 -0.25
N LEU A 218 4.05 4.59 0.20
CA LEU A 218 3.26 3.72 -0.66
C LEU A 218 2.10 4.55 -1.23
N CYS A 219 2.14 4.81 -2.53
CA CYS A 219 1.12 5.58 -3.25
C CYS A 219 0.20 4.67 -4.05
N VAL A 220 -1.08 5.01 -4.07
CA VAL A 220 -2.09 4.40 -4.93
C VAL A 220 -2.80 5.49 -5.72
N ASN A 221 -2.63 5.46 -7.04
CA ASN A 221 -3.38 6.30 -7.95
C ASN A 221 -4.57 5.54 -8.54
N ARG A 222 -5.69 6.24 -8.76
CA ARG A 222 -6.91 5.74 -9.42
C ARG A 222 -7.40 6.71 -10.50
N PRO A 223 -7.29 6.38 -11.80
CA PRO A 223 -6.62 5.21 -12.38
C PRO A 223 -5.10 5.27 -12.18
N LYS A 224 -4.34 4.39 -12.84
CA LYS A 224 -2.86 4.44 -12.82
C LYS A 224 -2.32 5.84 -13.15
N PHE A 225 -1.09 6.11 -12.69
CA PHE A 225 -0.40 7.39 -12.79
C PHE A 225 -0.50 8.01 -14.20
N ASP A 226 -0.93 9.26 -14.25
CA ASP A 226 -0.97 10.10 -15.43
C ASP A 226 -0.04 11.31 -15.25
N PRO A 227 1.14 11.33 -15.90
CA PRO A 227 2.07 12.45 -15.81
C PRO A 227 1.47 13.80 -16.23
N ALA A 228 0.38 13.81 -17.01
CA ALA A 228 -0.29 15.04 -17.41
C ALA A 228 -1.18 15.63 -16.30
N ASP A 229 -1.53 14.85 -15.28
CA ASP A 229 -2.35 15.28 -14.14
C ASP A 229 -1.55 15.55 -12.87
N GLU A 230 -0.25 15.19 -12.82
CA GLU A 230 0.67 15.61 -11.75
C GLU A 230 1.10 17.07 -11.97
N ILE A 231 0.31 18.01 -11.44
CA ILE A 231 0.52 19.44 -11.67
C ILE A 231 1.34 20.02 -10.52
N VAL A 232 2.63 20.19 -10.74
CA VAL A 232 3.53 20.90 -9.83
C VAL A 232 3.13 22.38 -9.73
N VAL A 233 3.04 22.87 -8.50
CA VAL A 233 2.63 24.24 -8.16
C VAL A 233 3.59 24.84 -7.13
N ASP A 234 3.56 26.17 -6.98
CA ASP A 234 4.33 26.82 -5.92
C ASP A 234 3.75 26.48 -4.55
N ALA A 235 4.63 26.22 -3.57
CA ALA A 235 4.22 26.01 -2.19
C ALA A 235 3.45 27.24 -1.67
N PRO A 236 2.27 27.06 -1.06
CA PRO A 236 1.46 28.17 -0.60
C PRO A 236 2.08 28.77 0.67
N ARG A 237 1.71 30.02 0.98
CA ARG A 237 2.11 30.65 2.26
C ARG A 237 1.45 29.99 3.47
N GLU A 238 0.26 29.43 3.26
CA GLU A 238 -0.55 28.75 4.27
C GLU A 238 -1.07 27.46 3.65
N TRP A 239 -0.78 26.33 4.29
CA TRP A 239 -1.18 25.02 3.81
C TRP A 239 -2.63 24.70 4.19
N PRO A 240 -3.41 24.05 3.31
CA PRO A 240 -4.70 23.51 3.69
C PRO A 240 -4.55 22.42 4.76
N ASP A 241 -5.58 22.27 5.61
CA ASP A 241 -5.59 21.26 6.66
C ASP A 241 -5.76 19.86 6.06
N SER A 242 -4.72 19.03 6.13
CA SER A 242 -4.71 17.65 5.64
C SER A 242 -5.36 16.66 6.61
N ARG A 243 -5.55 17.02 7.88
CA ARG A 243 -6.03 16.10 8.94
C ARG A 243 -7.39 15.48 8.67
N PRO A 244 -8.37 16.15 8.03
CA PRO A 244 -9.64 15.51 7.67
C PRO A 244 -9.52 14.37 6.66
N HIS A 245 -8.40 14.30 5.93
CA HIS A 245 -8.18 13.36 4.83
C HIS A 245 -7.29 12.17 5.23
N ARG A 246 -6.90 12.08 6.50
CA ARG A 246 -6.00 11.05 7.00
C ARG A 246 -6.71 9.83 7.56
N LYS A 247 -6.07 8.66 7.44
CA LYS A 247 -6.48 7.41 8.09
C LYS A 247 -5.26 6.62 8.52
N ARG A 248 -5.31 6.01 9.71
CA ARG A 248 -4.24 5.15 10.21
C ARG A 248 -4.44 3.69 9.77
N PHE A 249 -3.37 3.06 9.28
CA PHE A 249 -3.36 1.66 8.83
C PHE A 249 -2.50 0.75 9.71
N PHE A 250 -1.49 1.29 10.38
CA PHE A 250 -0.69 0.59 11.38
C PHE A 250 -0.09 1.57 12.40
N GLY A 251 0.55 1.01 13.42
CA GLY A 251 0.98 1.76 14.60
C GLY A 251 -0.18 2.11 15.53
N LEU A 252 0.13 2.59 16.73
CA LEU A 252 -0.89 3.02 17.69
C LEU A 252 -1.46 4.38 17.28
N GLU A 253 -2.77 4.58 17.45
CA GLU A 253 -3.32 5.93 17.55
C GLU A 253 -2.80 6.55 18.84
N GLN A 254 -1.66 7.26 18.77
CA GLN A 254 -1.34 8.17 19.85
C GLN A 254 -2.41 9.27 19.86
N ASN A 255 -3.04 9.48 21.02
CA ASN A 255 -4.11 10.45 21.22
C ASN A 255 -3.74 11.81 20.61
N LEU A 256 -4.22 12.08 19.39
CA LEU A 256 -4.16 13.40 18.74
C LEU A 256 -5.23 14.32 19.33
N LYS A 257 -5.21 14.44 20.65
CA LYS A 257 -5.86 15.48 21.43
C LYS A 257 -4.79 16.10 22.35
N ALA A 258 -4.10 17.10 21.81
CA ALA A 258 -3.68 18.28 22.54
C ALA A 258 -3.85 19.47 21.60
#